data_AF-A0A7V7U082-F1
#
_entry.id   AF-A0A7V7U082-F1
#
_cell.length_a   1.000
_cell.length_b   1.000
_cell.length_c   1.000
_cell.angle_alpha   90.00
_cell.angle_beta   90.00
_cell.angle_gamma   90.00
#
_symmetry.space_group_name_H-M   'P 1'
#
loop_
_entity.id
_entity.type
_entity.pdbx_description
1 polymer ?
#
loop_
_entity_poly.entity_id
_entity_poly.type
_entity_poly.pdbx_seq_one_letter_code
_entity_poly.pdbx_strand_id
1 'polypeptide(L)'
;MYSTARFALQVPNEPRRLAVCTAVASAELRNFVVISNKKNMRKYKNPAAEAFSMHPKDYFYNYCIRVLLERVSEWCAHRAVKETGRPQPVKLIFSKRGGHSYRHVYTYLSLLKKQTEESRLFQTARAVDFRVVDPANVEVIAHQINAGCQVADVVASAFFQAANAGTRHWTTRHAEALRPRMASRGSIFANAGVTLLPWKNWTLNLSEDQKSIFRFYGYQI
;
A
#
# COMPACT_ATOMS: atom_id res chain seq x y z
N MET A 1 10.22 -17.77 -9.21
CA MET A 1 10.31 -16.73 -10.25
C MET A 1 9.74 -15.43 -9.71
N TYR A 2 10.62 -14.50 -9.33
CA TYR A 2 10.25 -13.19 -8.83
C TYR A 2 9.98 -12.29 -10.03
N SER A 3 8.72 -11.89 -10.25
CA SER A 3 8.45 -10.75 -11.13
C SER A 3 8.63 -9.48 -10.32
N THR A 4 9.88 -9.08 -10.16
CA THR A 4 10.27 -7.70 -9.85
C THR A 4 10.86 -7.17 -11.14
N ALA A 5 10.10 -6.35 -11.85
CA ALA A 5 10.67 -5.56 -12.93
C ALA A 5 11.73 -4.65 -12.30
N ARG A 6 13.00 -4.88 -12.66
CA ARG A 6 14.09 -3.94 -12.42
C ARG A 6 13.75 -2.67 -13.19
N PHE A 7 13.47 -1.58 -12.48
CA PHE A 7 13.67 -0.26 -13.06
C PHE A 7 15.15 0.04 -12.97
N ALA A 8 15.81 0.12 -14.12
CA ALA A 8 17.08 0.81 -14.26
C ALA A 8 16.81 2.33 -14.22
N LEU A 9 16.31 2.83 -13.08
CA LEU A 9 16.85 4.09 -12.60
C LEU A 9 18.22 3.69 -12.07
N GLN A 10 19.27 4.13 -12.76
CA GLN A 10 20.67 4.03 -12.36
C GLN A 10 20.73 4.00 -10.83
N VAL A 11 20.95 2.81 -10.23
CA VAL A 11 20.76 2.60 -8.78
C VAL A 11 21.55 3.70 -8.10
N PRO A 12 20.89 4.70 -7.49
CA PRO A 12 21.63 5.79 -6.91
C PRO A 12 22.47 5.17 -5.80
N ASN A 13 23.70 5.65 -5.63
CA ASN A 13 24.49 5.28 -4.46
C ASN A 13 23.65 5.52 -3.17
N GLU A 14 23.96 4.80 -2.11
CA GLU A 14 23.19 4.84 -0.85
C GLU A 14 22.87 6.28 -0.36
N PRO A 15 23.81 7.26 -0.44
CA PRO A 15 23.54 8.65 -0.08
C PRO A 15 22.43 9.32 -0.91
N ARG A 16 22.37 9.07 -2.23
CA ARG A 16 21.32 9.63 -3.10
C ARG A 16 19.94 9.06 -2.75
N ARG A 17 19.85 7.77 -2.38
CA ARG A 17 18.57 7.16 -1.97
C ARG A 17 18.06 7.74 -0.67
N LEU A 18 18.94 7.96 0.30
CA LEU A 18 18.58 8.61 1.56
C LEU A 18 18.15 10.08 1.34
N ALA A 19 18.86 10.83 0.49
CA ALA A 19 18.48 12.20 0.14
C ALA A 19 17.08 12.26 -0.50
N VAL A 20 16.76 11.34 -1.42
CA VAL A 20 15.44 11.26 -2.04
C VAL A 20 14.35 10.93 -1.01
N CYS A 21 14.59 9.96 -0.12
CA CYS A 21 13.61 9.63 0.94
C CYS A 21 13.39 10.81 1.89
N THR A 22 14.46 11.55 2.20
CA THR A 22 14.37 12.77 3.03
C THR A 22 13.58 13.86 2.33
N ALA A 23 13.80 14.08 1.03
CA ALA A 23 13.01 15.04 0.25
C ALA A 23 11.52 14.67 0.22
N VAL A 24 11.20 13.38 0.03
CA VAL A 24 9.82 12.87 0.12
C VAL A 24 9.23 13.09 1.52
N ALA A 25 10.03 12.92 2.58
CA ALA A 25 9.61 13.17 3.96
C ALA A 25 9.47 14.67 4.30
N SER A 26 10.02 15.57 3.50
CA SER A 26 9.83 17.01 3.68
C SER A 26 8.59 17.53 2.94
N ALA A 27 8.21 16.90 1.82
CA ALA A 27 7.09 17.32 0.99
C ALA A 27 5.72 17.23 1.70
N GLU A 28 4.75 18.03 1.24
CA GLU A 28 3.37 18.07 1.76
C GLU A 28 2.52 16.90 1.24
N LEU A 29 2.93 15.69 1.59
CA LEU A 29 2.28 14.45 1.20
C LEU A 29 2.16 13.50 2.38
N ARG A 30 1.28 12.49 2.23
CA ARG A 30 1.15 11.39 3.19
C ARG A 30 1.38 10.06 2.52
N ASN A 31 2.29 9.30 3.08
CA ASN A 31 2.73 8.02 2.56
C ASN A 31 1.99 6.87 3.23
N PHE A 32 1.63 5.88 2.43
CA PHE A 32 1.01 4.63 2.85
C PHE A 32 1.74 3.47 2.19
N VAL A 33 1.87 2.36 2.91
CA VAL A 33 2.45 1.13 2.37
C VAL A 33 1.69 -0.08 2.90
N VAL A 34 1.42 -1.02 1.99
CA VAL A 34 0.97 -2.38 2.33
C VAL A 34 2.09 -3.34 1.96
N ILE A 35 2.55 -4.09 2.96
CA ILE A 35 3.66 -5.03 2.85
C ILE A 35 3.09 -6.42 3.11
N SER A 36 3.21 -7.31 2.14
CA SER A 36 2.69 -8.67 2.24
C SER A 36 3.82 -9.70 2.22
N ASN A 37 3.87 -10.60 3.19
CA ASN A 37 4.75 -11.76 3.09
C ASN A 37 4.16 -12.79 2.13
N LYS A 38 4.67 -12.84 0.89
CA LYS A 38 4.15 -13.71 -0.16
C LYS A 38 4.23 -15.20 0.19
N LYS A 39 5.22 -15.66 0.96
CA LYS A 39 5.35 -17.08 1.34
C LYS A 39 4.18 -17.51 2.22
N ASN A 40 3.84 -16.69 3.21
CA ASN A 40 2.72 -16.93 4.12
C ASN A 40 1.36 -16.63 3.46
N MET A 41 1.31 -15.71 2.48
CA MET A 41 0.09 -15.39 1.74
C MET A 41 -0.22 -16.38 0.59
N ARG A 42 0.74 -17.20 0.13
CA ARG A 42 0.51 -18.19 -0.95
C ARG A 42 -0.55 -19.24 -0.63
N LYS A 43 -0.80 -19.50 0.65
CA LYS A 43 -1.87 -20.39 1.14
C LYS A 43 -3.01 -19.62 1.81
N TYR A 44 -2.94 -18.29 1.82
CA TYR A 44 -4.02 -17.47 2.36
C TYR A 44 -5.20 -17.55 1.42
N LYS A 45 -6.19 -18.35 1.81
CA LYS A 45 -7.49 -18.39 1.17
C LYS A 45 -8.46 -17.53 1.97
N ASN A 46 -9.24 -16.73 1.27
CA ASN A 46 -10.47 -16.19 1.80
C ASN A 46 -11.59 -16.80 0.94
N PRO A 47 -12.16 -17.95 1.34
CA PRO A 47 -13.12 -18.69 0.52
C PRO A 47 -14.30 -17.82 0.05
N ALA A 48 -14.73 -16.87 0.87
CA ALA A 48 -15.79 -15.93 0.51
C ALA A 48 -15.33 -14.91 -0.55
N ALA A 49 -14.15 -14.31 -0.39
CA ALA A 49 -13.65 -13.37 -1.39
C ALA A 49 -13.20 -14.07 -2.70
N GLU A 50 -12.80 -15.34 -2.63
CA GLU A 50 -12.56 -16.21 -3.78
C GLU A 50 -13.87 -16.50 -4.54
N ALA A 51 -14.96 -16.80 -3.82
CA ALA A 51 -16.27 -17.08 -4.42
C ALA A 51 -16.85 -15.89 -5.23
N PHE A 52 -16.50 -14.66 -4.86
CA PHE A 52 -16.96 -13.44 -5.56
C PHE A 52 -15.90 -12.81 -6.48
N SER A 53 -14.70 -13.39 -6.58
CA SER A 53 -13.67 -12.85 -7.47
C SER A 53 -13.82 -13.42 -8.87
N MET A 54 -14.22 -12.57 -9.83
CA MET A 54 -14.35 -12.96 -11.25
C MET A 54 -13.00 -13.35 -11.90
N HIS A 55 -11.86 -13.08 -11.24
CA HIS A 55 -10.52 -13.29 -11.79
C HIS A 55 -9.57 -13.92 -10.76
N PRO A 56 -9.48 -15.26 -10.71
CA PRO A 56 -8.70 -15.99 -9.69
C PRO A 56 -7.19 -15.69 -9.71
N LYS A 57 -6.66 -15.12 -10.80
CA LYS A 57 -5.23 -14.76 -10.93
C LYS A 57 -4.87 -13.41 -10.29
N ASP A 58 -5.83 -12.50 -10.12
CA ASP A 58 -5.58 -11.13 -9.62
C ASP A 58 -6.15 -10.89 -8.22
N TYR A 59 -6.88 -11.85 -7.65
CA TYR A 59 -7.51 -11.76 -6.34
C TYR A 59 -6.57 -11.24 -5.24
N PHE A 60 -5.35 -11.76 -5.17
CA PHE A 60 -4.38 -11.34 -4.15
C PHE A 60 -3.95 -9.88 -4.30
N TYR A 61 -3.71 -9.41 -5.53
CA TYR A 61 -3.35 -8.02 -5.77
C TYR A 61 -4.53 -7.08 -5.49
N ASN A 62 -5.72 -7.46 -5.93
CA ASN A 62 -6.96 -6.75 -5.61
C ASN A 62 -7.19 -6.66 -4.10
N TYR A 63 -6.91 -7.73 -3.35
CA TYR A 63 -6.98 -7.73 -1.90
C TYR A 63 -6.01 -6.72 -1.29
N CYS A 64 -4.74 -6.72 -1.70
CA CYS A 64 -3.75 -5.75 -1.23
C CYS A 64 -4.13 -4.31 -1.60
N ILE A 65 -4.68 -4.08 -2.79
CA ILE A 65 -5.17 -2.77 -3.24
C ILE A 65 -6.35 -2.32 -2.38
N ARG A 66 -7.33 -3.19 -2.12
CA ARG A 66 -8.43 -2.90 -1.19
C ARG A 66 -7.90 -2.52 0.17
N VAL A 67 -7.00 -3.33 0.74
CA VAL A 67 -6.40 -3.05 2.05
C VAL A 67 -5.75 -1.68 2.05
N LEU A 68 -4.99 -1.32 1.01
CA LEU A 68 -4.40 0.01 0.88
C LEU A 68 -5.47 1.11 0.81
N LEU A 69 -6.46 0.96 -0.07
CA LEU A 69 -7.51 1.95 -0.30
C LEU A 69 -8.39 2.17 0.93
N GLU A 70 -8.65 1.15 1.74
CA GLU A 70 -9.31 1.27 3.04
C GLU A 70 -8.57 2.27 3.95
N ARG A 71 -7.22 2.30 3.95
CA ARG A 71 -6.42 3.25 4.75
C ARG A 71 -6.44 4.64 4.12
N VAL A 72 -6.18 4.70 2.81
CA VAL A 72 -6.04 5.95 2.06
C VAL A 72 -7.35 6.73 2.03
N SER A 73 -8.46 6.05 1.70
CA SER A 73 -9.78 6.68 1.61
C SER A 73 -10.26 7.22 2.95
N GLU A 74 -10.07 6.48 4.05
CA GLU A 74 -10.37 6.95 5.40
C GLU A 74 -9.57 8.22 5.74
N TRP A 75 -8.26 8.23 5.45
CA TRP A 75 -7.43 9.40 5.71
C TRP A 75 -7.87 10.61 4.87
N CYS A 76 -8.13 10.41 3.58
CA CYS A 76 -8.61 11.47 2.69
C CYS A 76 -9.97 12.02 3.14
N ALA A 77 -10.91 11.16 3.53
CA ALA A 77 -12.22 11.57 4.02
C ALA A 77 -12.10 12.40 5.31
N HIS A 78 -11.32 11.93 6.29
CA HIS A 78 -11.08 12.68 7.52
C HIS A 78 -10.40 14.03 7.27
N ARG A 79 -9.40 14.07 6.38
CA ARG A 79 -8.72 15.33 6.03
C ARG A 79 -9.68 16.30 5.35
N ALA A 80 -10.43 15.84 4.36
CA ALA A 80 -11.39 16.64 3.61
C ALA A 80 -12.50 17.21 4.50
N VAL A 81 -13.05 16.42 5.41
CA VAL A 81 -14.05 16.88 6.38
C VAL A 81 -13.45 17.93 7.31
N LYS A 82 -12.22 17.74 7.80
CA LYS A 82 -11.54 18.71 8.66
C LYS A 82 -11.29 20.05 7.96
N GLU A 83 -10.98 20.03 6.67
CA GLU A 83 -10.64 21.24 5.91
C GLU A 83 -11.86 21.94 5.29
N THR A 84 -12.86 21.17 4.85
CA THR A 84 -13.96 21.68 4.01
C THR A 84 -15.36 21.38 4.57
N GLY A 85 -15.46 20.70 5.71
CA GLY A 85 -16.73 20.31 6.34
C GLY A 85 -17.42 19.11 5.70
N ARG A 86 -16.92 18.59 4.57
CA ARG A 86 -17.48 17.40 3.89
C ARG A 86 -16.42 16.55 3.20
N PRO A 87 -16.68 15.26 2.93
CA PRO A 87 -15.81 14.45 2.08
C PRO A 87 -15.66 15.07 0.69
N GLN A 88 -14.47 14.90 0.10
CA GLN A 88 -14.17 15.35 -1.27
C GLN A 88 -13.71 14.17 -2.12
N PRO A 89 -14.16 14.08 -3.38
CA PRO A 89 -13.74 13.01 -4.27
C PRO A 89 -12.23 13.08 -4.53
N VAL A 90 -11.58 11.92 -4.60
CA VAL A 90 -10.16 11.80 -4.93
C VAL A 90 -9.98 11.13 -6.29
N LYS A 91 -8.96 11.59 -7.03
CA LYS A 91 -8.51 10.93 -8.26
C LYS A 91 -7.50 9.85 -7.90
N LEU A 92 -7.77 8.61 -8.30
CA LEU A 92 -6.86 7.49 -8.08
C LEU A 92 -6.01 7.27 -9.32
N ILE A 93 -4.69 7.34 -9.16
CA ILE A 93 -3.74 7.16 -10.27
C ILE A 93 -2.89 5.93 -9.99
N PHE A 94 -2.95 4.95 -10.89
CA PHE A 94 -2.12 3.75 -10.84
C PHE A 94 -0.99 3.80 -11.86
N SER A 95 0.23 3.51 -11.41
CA SER A 95 1.36 3.26 -12.29
C SER A 95 1.16 1.95 -13.05
N LYS A 96 1.20 1.98 -14.39
CA LYS A 96 1.17 0.81 -15.28
C LYS A 96 2.40 -0.08 -15.05
N ARG A 97 2.19 -1.36 -14.77
CA ARG A 97 3.20 -2.42 -14.61
C ARG A 97 2.73 -3.68 -15.34
N GLY A 98 3.68 -4.43 -15.91
CA GLY A 98 3.39 -5.68 -16.61
C GLY A 98 2.79 -6.74 -15.67
N GLY A 99 1.76 -7.45 -16.14
CA GLY A 99 1.16 -8.58 -15.41
C GLY A 99 0.02 -8.22 -14.45
N HIS A 100 -0.52 -7.00 -14.49
CA HIS A 100 -1.70 -6.60 -13.72
C HIS A 100 -2.79 -6.02 -14.64
N SER A 101 -4.00 -6.57 -14.56
CA SER A 101 -5.14 -6.06 -15.32
C SER A 101 -5.83 -4.95 -14.54
N TYR A 102 -5.60 -3.71 -14.93
CA TYR A 102 -6.26 -2.56 -14.30
C TYR A 102 -7.78 -2.54 -14.53
N ARG A 103 -8.26 -3.18 -15.59
CA ARG A 103 -9.70 -3.44 -15.80
C ARG A 103 -10.29 -4.23 -14.62
N HIS A 104 -9.53 -5.15 -14.03
CA HIS A 104 -9.99 -5.93 -12.89
C HIS A 104 -10.02 -5.12 -11.59
N VAL A 105 -9.19 -4.08 -11.45
CA VAL A 105 -9.26 -3.14 -10.31
C VAL A 105 -10.56 -2.36 -10.34
N TYR A 106 -10.93 -1.82 -11.50
CA TYR A 106 -12.21 -1.13 -11.68
C TYR A 106 -13.38 -2.03 -11.32
N THR A 107 -13.46 -3.23 -11.91
CA THR A 107 -14.53 -4.19 -11.65
C THR A 107 -14.61 -4.55 -10.16
N TYR A 108 -13.46 -4.73 -9.52
CA TYR A 108 -13.39 -5.07 -8.10
C TYR A 108 -13.86 -3.91 -7.20
N LEU A 109 -13.45 -2.67 -7.48
CA LEU A 109 -13.92 -1.51 -6.73
C LEU A 109 -15.41 -1.27 -6.91
N SER A 110 -15.94 -1.45 -8.12
CA SER A 110 -17.37 -1.36 -8.39
C SER A 110 -18.18 -2.41 -7.62
N LEU A 111 -17.66 -3.64 -7.52
CA LEU A 111 -18.25 -4.69 -6.69
C LEU A 111 -18.25 -4.31 -5.20
N LEU A 112 -17.12 -3.81 -4.68
CA LEU A 112 -17.01 -3.37 -3.28
C LEU A 112 -17.96 -2.21 -2.96
N LYS A 113 -18.14 -1.27 -3.91
CA LYS A 113 -19.08 -0.16 -3.78
C LYS A 113 -20.51 -0.68 -3.62
N LYS A 114 -20.95 -1.53 -4.53
CA LYS A 114 -22.27 -2.18 -4.48
C LYS A 114 -22.47 -2.97 -3.18
N GLN A 115 -21.47 -3.75 -2.77
CA GLN A 115 -21.53 -4.49 -1.50
C GLN A 115 -21.65 -3.57 -0.28
N THR A 116 -21.04 -2.39 -0.33
CA THR A 116 -21.13 -1.40 0.76
C THR A 116 -22.52 -0.77 0.80
N GLU A 117 -23.06 -0.36 -0.36
CA GLU A 117 -24.41 0.20 -0.49
C GLU A 117 -25.49 -0.80 -0.05
N GLU A 118 -25.31 -2.09 -0.34
CA GLU A 118 -26.23 -3.16 0.06
C GLU A 118 -25.99 -3.69 1.49
N SER A 119 -25.03 -3.14 2.25
CA SER A 119 -24.64 -3.65 3.58
C SER A 119 -24.25 -5.14 3.60
N ARG A 120 -23.64 -5.62 2.51
CA ARG A 120 -23.20 -7.01 2.30
C ARG A 120 -21.68 -7.15 2.20
N LEU A 121 -20.93 -6.12 2.63
CA LEU A 121 -19.47 -6.17 2.62
C LEU A 121 -18.97 -7.26 3.57
N PHE A 122 -18.21 -8.22 3.04
CA PHE A 122 -17.83 -9.40 3.83
C PHE A 122 -16.74 -9.14 4.89
N GLN A 123 -15.72 -8.37 4.55
CA GLN A 123 -14.69 -7.95 5.50
C GLN A 123 -15.08 -6.55 6.00
N THR A 124 -15.73 -6.49 7.16
CA THR A 124 -16.35 -5.26 7.71
C THR A 124 -15.47 -4.48 8.66
N ALA A 125 -14.36 -5.06 9.15
CA ALA A 125 -13.46 -4.39 10.09
C ALA A 125 -12.93 -3.03 9.58
N ARG A 126 -12.81 -2.88 8.25
CA ARG A 126 -12.64 -1.60 7.57
C ARG A 126 -13.23 -1.71 6.17
N ALA A 127 -13.72 -0.60 5.63
CA ALA A 127 -14.24 -0.49 4.28
C ALA A 127 -13.53 0.64 3.52
N VAL A 128 -13.56 0.58 2.20
CA VAL A 128 -13.19 1.73 1.36
C VAL A 128 -14.27 2.80 1.54
N ASP A 129 -13.87 4.04 1.80
CA ASP A 129 -14.80 5.15 1.88
C ASP A 129 -15.19 5.63 0.47
N PHE A 130 -16.35 5.15 0.00
CA PHE A 130 -16.89 5.50 -1.32
C PHE A 130 -17.50 6.90 -1.39
N ARG A 131 -17.47 7.69 -0.29
CA ARG A 131 -17.76 9.14 -0.36
C ARG A 131 -16.59 9.93 -0.95
N VAL A 132 -15.39 9.35 -0.95
CA VAL A 132 -14.19 9.95 -1.56
C VAL A 132 -13.66 9.15 -2.73
N VAL A 133 -13.78 7.81 -2.72
CA VAL A 133 -13.36 6.97 -3.84
C VAL A 133 -14.51 6.73 -4.81
N ASP A 134 -14.28 7.05 -6.08
CA ASP A 134 -15.15 6.65 -7.17
C ASP A 134 -14.39 5.71 -8.12
N PRO A 135 -14.86 4.47 -8.38
CA PRO A 135 -14.28 3.60 -9.38
C PRO A 135 -14.13 4.26 -10.76
N ALA A 136 -15.03 5.17 -11.14
CA ALA A 136 -14.96 5.89 -12.42
C ALA A 136 -13.79 6.89 -12.49
N ASN A 137 -13.26 7.34 -11.35
CA ASN A 137 -12.14 8.29 -11.26
C ASN A 137 -10.78 7.60 -11.09
N VAL A 138 -10.65 6.37 -11.59
CA VAL A 138 -9.41 5.60 -11.62
C VAL A 138 -8.72 5.79 -12.97
N GLU A 139 -7.50 6.30 -12.94
CA GLU A 139 -6.64 6.45 -14.12
C GLU A 139 -5.42 5.54 -14.02
N VAL A 140 -4.97 5.03 -15.17
CA VAL A 140 -3.77 4.20 -15.29
C VAL A 140 -2.80 4.89 -16.23
N ILE A 141 -1.63 5.25 -15.72
CA ILE A 141 -0.63 6.00 -16.47
C ILE A 141 0.70 5.26 -16.53
N ALA A 142 1.52 5.52 -17.55
CA ALA A 142 2.87 4.99 -17.59
C ALA A 142 3.73 5.58 -16.45
N HIS A 143 4.49 4.72 -15.77
CA HIS A 143 5.27 5.07 -14.56
C HIS A 143 6.26 6.24 -14.75
N GLN A 144 6.69 6.52 -15.98
CA GLN A 144 7.71 7.55 -16.28
C GLN A 144 7.16 8.98 -16.31
N ILE A 145 5.84 9.15 -16.32
CA ILE A 145 5.22 10.44 -16.71
C ILE A 145 4.71 11.23 -15.50
N ASN A 146 4.67 10.64 -14.29
CA ASN A 146 4.03 11.28 -13.13
C ASN A 146 4.88 11.22 -11.85
N ALA A 147 5.11 12.40 -11.27
CA ALA A 147 5.89 12.56 -10.04
C ALA A 147 5.30 11.80 -8.85
N GLY A 148 3.96 11.73 -8.72
CA GLY A 148 3.30 10.94 -7.67
C GLY A 148 3.59 9.44 -7.79
N CYS A 149 3.63 8.90 -9.01
CA CYS A 149 4.04 7.51 -9.24
C CYS A 149 5.51 7.27 -8.88
N GLN A 150 6.39 8.23 -9.12
CA GLN A 150 7.80 8.15 -8.73
C GLN A 150 7.96 8.17 -7.20
N VAL A 151 7.22 9.06 -6.51
CA VAL A 151 7.20 9.09 -5.04
C VAL A 151 6.70 7.76 -4.47
N ALA A 152 5.62 7.20 -5.02
CA ALA A 152 5.11 5.90 -4.61
C ALA A 152 6.14 4.77 -4.81
N ASP A 153 6.92 4.81 -5.89
CA ASP A 153 7.98 3.82 -6.13
C ASP A 153 9.17 3.97 -5.16
N VAL A 154 9.53 5.21 -4.78
CA VAL A 154 10.53 5.47 -3.73
C VAL A 154 10.09 4.86 -2.41
N VAL A 155 8.85 5.11 -1.97
CA VAL A 155 8.30 4.56 -0.73
C VAL A 155 8.29 3.04 -0.79
N ALA A 156 7.73 2.45 -1.85
CA ALA A 156 7.68 1.00 -2.01
C ALA A 156 9.08 0.36 -2.00
N SER A 157 10.05 0.97 -2.68
CA SER A 157 11.44 0.48 -2.75
C SER A 157 12.17 0.58 -1.41
N ALA A 158 11.95 1.65 -0.64
CA ALA A 158 12.52 1.81 0.69
C ALA A 158 12.03 0.72 1.64
N PHE A 159 10.71 0.47 1.67
CA PHE A 159 10.13 -0.58 2.51
C PHE A 159 10.48 -2.00 2.02
N PHE A 160 10.58 -2.22 0.71
CA PHE A 160 11.02 -3.50 0.17
C PHE A 160 12.46 -3.82 0.62
N GLN A 161 13.37 -2.86 0.51
CA GLN A 161 14.75 -3.02 0.95
C GLN A 161 14.82 -3.31 2.45
N ALA A 162 14.07 -2.55 3.27
CA ALA A 162 14.06 -2.75 4.72
C ALA A 162 13.48 -4.13 5.12
N ALA A 163 12.39 -4.56 4.50
CA ALA A 163 11.72 -5.83 4.84
C ALA A 163 12.40 -7.08 4.24
N ASN A 164 13.23 -6.92 3.21
CA ASN A 164 13.95 -8.02 2.55
C ASN A 164 15.42 -8.09 2.99
N ALA A 165 15.63 -8.39 4.28
CA ALA A 165 16.95 -8.57 4.87
C ALA A 165 17.78 -9.69 4.21
N GLY A 166 19.10 -9.62 4.42
CA GLY A 166 20.06 -10.62 3.93
C GLY A 166 20.77 -10.27 2.62
N THR A 167 20.62 -9.05 2.10
CA THR A 167 21.41 -8.57 0.95
C THR A 167 22.57 -7.70 1.43
N ARG A 168 23.69 -7.66 0.68
CA ARG A 168 24.86 -6.81 1.01
C ARG A 168 24.53 -5.32 1.20
N HIS A 169 23.48 -4.85 0.54
CA HIS A 169 23.02 -3.46 0.59
C HIS A 169 21.76 -3.30 1.44
N TRP A 170 21.44 -4.26 2.31
CA TRP A 170 20.30 -4.16 3.19
C TRP A 170 20.47 -2.99 4.17
N THR A 171 19.39 -2.22 4.37
CA THR A 171 19.32 -1.12 5.33
C THR A 171 17.85 -0.77 5.58
N THR A 172 17.55 -0.36 6.81
CA THR A 172 16.25 0.18 7.20
C THR A 172 16.17 1.70 7.03
N ARG A 173 17.32 2.37 6.94
CA ARG A 173 17.45 3.84 7.01
C ARG A 173 16.55 4.59 6.04
N HIS A 174 16.40 4.10 4.82
CA HIS A 174 15.55 4.75 3.83
C HIS A 174 14.06 4.70 4.22
N ALA A 175 13.60 3.57 4.75
CA ALA A 175 12.23 3.43 5.22
C ALA A 175 12.01 4.20 6.52
N GLU A 176 13.00 4.24 7.41
CA GLU A 176 12.96 5.05 8.65
C GLU A 176 12.88 6.55 8.36
N ALA A 177 13.65 7.03 7.36
CA ALA A 177 13.65 8.44 6.94
C ALA A 177 12.27 8.93 6.48
N LEU A 178 11.38 8.05 6.02
CA LEU A 178 10.03 8.40 5.58
C LEU A 178 9.05 8.65 6.75
N ARG A 179 9.43 8.29 7.99
CA ARG A 179 8.56 8.36 9.18
C ARG A 179 7.81 9.68 9.36
N PRO A 180 8.41 10.88 9.17
CA PRO A 180 7.72 12.15 9.35
C PRO A 180 6.47 12.33 8.48
N ARG A 181 6.39 11.63 7.33
CA ARG A 181 5.27 11.70 6.39
C ARG A 181 4.52 10.40 6.20
N MET A 182 4.87 9.33 6.92
CA MET A 182 4.01 8.16 6.98
C MET A 182 2.69 8.52 7.66
N ALA A 183 1.56 8.06 7.11
CA ALA A 183 0.27 8.27 7.74
C ALA A 183 0.20 7.54 9.10
N SER A 184 -0.46 8.15 10.07
CA SER A 184 -0.62 7.60 11.41
C SER A 184 -2.00 7.93 11.96
N ARG A 185 -2.42 7.15 12.96
CA ARG A 185 -3.54 7.50 13.84
C ARG A 185 -2.93 7.91 15.18
N GLY A 186 -2.83 9.23 15.41
CA GLY A 186 -1.98 9.76 16.49
C GLY A 186 -0.52 9.41 16.26
N SER A 187 0.12 8.74 17.23
CA SER A 187 1.50 8.25 17.13
C SER A 187 1.63 6.83 16.55
N ILE A 188 0.51 6.17 16.20
CA ILE A 188 0.49 4.78 15.77
C ILE A 188 0.55 4.71 14.23
N PHE A 189 1.63 4.12 13.70
CA PHE A 189 1.81 3.90 12.26
C PHE A 189 1.38 2.51 11.81
N ALA A 190 1.56 1.50 12.68
CA ALA A 190 1.13 0.13 12.44
C ALA A 190 -0.37 0.04 12.16
N ASN A 191 -0.73 -0.64 11.07
CA ASN A 191 -2.10 -0.76 10.54
C ASN A 191 -2.79 0.58 10.17
N ALA A 192 -2.03 1.68 10.21
CA ALA A 192 -2.39 2.99 9.67
C ALA A 192 -1.62 3.22 8.35
N GLY A 193 -0.55 4.02 8.34
CA GLY A 193 0.27 4.23 7.15
C GLY A 193 1.19 3.05 6.80
N VAL A 194 1.51 2.18 7.76
CA VAL A 194 2.32 0.97 7.51
C VAL A 194 1.48 -0.25 7.84
N THR A 195 1.10 -1.02 6.84
CA THR A 195 0.27 -2.22 7.00
C THR A 195 1.05 -3.48 6.60
N LEU A 196 1.22 -4.41 7.53
CA LEU A 196 1.83 -5.73 7.32
C LEU A 196 0.76 -6.82 7.21
N LEU A 197 0.88 -7.66 6.18
CA LEU A 197 0.05 -8.85 5.94
C LEU A 197 0.90 -10.14 6.00
N PRO A 198 0.34 -11.25 6.52
CA PRO A 198 -1.05 -11.42 7.00
C PRO A 198 -1.29 -10.72 8.34
N TRP A 199 -2.56 -10.50 8.69
CA TRP A 199 -2.97 -9.85 9.95
C TRP A 199 -2.40 -10.54 11.19
N LYS A 200 -2.32 -11.87 11.16
CA LYS A 200 -1.67 -12.70 12.20
C LYS A 200 -0.15 -12.64 12.04
N ASN A 201 0.42 -11.44 12.13
CA ASN A 201 1.84 -11.19 11.87
C ASN A 201 2.78 -11.95 12.81
N TRP A 202 2.33 -12.33 14.01
CA TRP A 202 3.05 -13.23 14.94
C TRP A 202 3.29 -14.65 14.40
N THR A 203 2.59 -15.05 13.32
CA THR A 203 2.81 -16.33 12.64
C THR A 203 3.91 -16.25 11.58
N LEU A 204 4.48 -15.06 11.36
CA LEU A 204 5.55 -14.87 10.39
C LEU A 204 6.89 -15.30 10.98
N ASN A 205 7.57 -16.20 10.29
CA ASN A 205 8.95 -16.58 10.59
C ASN A 205 9.92 -15.55 9.97
N LEU A 206 9.94 -14.33 10.51
CA LEU A 206 10.86 -13.26 10.10
C LEU A 206 12.14 -13.31 10.95
N SER A 207 13.29 -12.96 10.37
CA SER A 207 14.51 -12.71 11.15
C SER A 207 14.38 -11.42 11.96
N GLU A 208 15.20 -11.25 13.00
CA GLU A 208 15.22 -10.02 13.81
C GLU A 208 15.49 -8.77 12.96
N ASP A 209 16.38 -8.87 11.97
CA ASP A 209 16.64 -7.81 10.99
C ASP A 209 15.36 -7.44 10.21
N GLN A 210 14.59 -8.41 9.74
CA GLN A 210 13.33 -8.14 9.03
C GLN A 210 12.28 -7.52 9.96
N LYS A 211 12.25 -7.92 11.24
CA LYS A 211 11.32 -7.39 12.23
C LYS A 211 11.63 -5.95 12.62
N SER A 212 12.91 -5.54 12.58
CA SER A 212 13.37 -4.23 13.04
C SER A 212 12.56 -3.05 12.46
N ILE A 213 12.31 -3.05 11.15
CA ILE A 213 11.54 -1.97 10.50
C ILE A 213 10.07 -1.97 10.93
N PHE A 214 9.47 -3.14 11.15
CA PHE A 214 8.09 -3.22 11.61
C PHE A 214 7.97 -2.75 13.06
N ARG A 215 8.91 -3.14 13.92
CA ARG A 215 8.98 -2.65 15.32
C ARG A 215 9.17 -1.13 15.37
N PHE A 216 10.03 -0.57 14.51
CA PHE A 216 10.22 0.88 14.37
C PHE A 216 8.90 1.61 14.07
N TYR A 217 8.01 0.99 13.29
CA TYR A 217 6.68 1.51 12.97
C TYR A 217 5.56 1.06 13.93
N GLY A 218 5.91 0.45 15.07
CA GLY A 218 4.97 0.15 16.16
C GLY A 218 4.31 -1.22 16.10
N TYR A 219 4.81 -2.15 15.29
CA TYR A 219 4.39 -3.55 15.36
C TYR A 219 5.02 -4.29 16.55
N GLN A 220 4.23 -5.14 17.22
CA GLN A 220 4.70 -6.05 18.26
C GLN A 220 4.95 -7.44 17.65
N ILE A 221 6.12 -7.64 17.01
CA ILE A 221 6.50 -8.89 16.32
C ILE A 221 7.94 -9.33 16.60
#